data_AF-A0AAN8YXU8-F1
#
_entry.id   AF-A0AAN8YXU8-F1
#
_cell.length_a   1.000
_cell.length_b   1.000
_cell.length_c   1.000
_cell.angle_alpha   90.00
_cell.angle_beta   90.00
_cell.angle_gamma   90.00
#
_symmetry.space_group_name_H-M   'P 1'
#
loop_
_entity.id
_entity.type
_entity.pdbx_description
1 polymer ?
#
loop_
_entity_poly.entity_id
_entity_poly.type
_entity_poly.pdbx_seq_one_letter_code
_entity_poly.pdbx_strand_id
1 'polypeptide(L)'
;MVLLKNLSRALNSLFEQWDTEAVEGMWNISGELCSGRAIDDSAVDSDPNNNPSIKCDCSYDNATTCHITKLYVYALNKRGVIPEELAALKYLTYLKLDQNYFTGPLPSFIGNLTELTL
;
A
#
# COMPACT_ATOMS: atom_id res chain seq x y z
N MET A 1 16.26 -10.11 -1.19
CA MET A 1 14.83 -9.75 -1.30
C MET A 1 14.76 -8.59 -2.27
N VAL A 2 13.83 -8.63 -3.21
CA VAL A 2 13.64 -7.62 -4.24
C VAL A 2 12.14 -7.39 -4.37
N LEU A 3 11.69 -6.20 -3.99
CA LEU A 3 10.42 -5.70 -4.49
C LEU A 3 10.52 -5.47 -6.00
N LEU A 4 9.54 -5.94 -6.77
CA LEU A 4 9.46 -5.65 -8.20
C LEU A 4 9.46 -4.12 -8.43
N LYS A 5 10.40 -3.62 -9.24
CA LYS A 5 10.58 -2.18 -9.57
C LYS A 5 9.29 -1.48 -10.05
N ASN A 6 8.31 -2.24 -10.53
CA ASN A 6 7.04 -1.72 -10.99
C ASN A 6 6.10 -1.38 -9.81
N LEU A 7 6.16 -2.13 -8.70
CA LEU A 7 5.33 -1.90 -7.52
C LEU A 7 5.75 -0.64 -6.76
N SER A 8 7.06 -0.37 -6.66
CA SER A 8 7.54 0.87 -6.04
C SER A 8 7.11 2.11 -6.81
N ARG A 9 7.15 2.06 -8.14
CA ARG A 9 6.66 3.15 -8.98
C ARG A 9 5.16 3.39 -8.80
N ALA A 10 4.36 2.32 -8.78
CA ALA A 10 2.92 2.41 -8.62
C ALA A 10 2.54 3.01 -7.26
N LEU A 11 3.15 2.54 -6.16
CA LEU A 11 2.87 3.09 -4.83
C LEU A 11 3.30 4.55 -4.72
N ASN A 12 4.47 4.92 -5.26
CA ASN A 12 4.92 6.31 -5.25
C ASN A 12 3.96 7.21 -6.06
N SER A 13 3.47 6.76 -7.22
CA SER A 13 2.46 7.49 -8.02
C SER A 13 1.15 7.68 -7.26
N LEU A 14 0.67 6.63 -6.56
CA LEU A 14 -0.52 6.72 -5.71
C LEU A 14 -0.35 7.79 -4.63
N PHE A 15 0.80 7.79 -3.98
CA PHE A 15 1.09 8.67 -2.86
C PHE A 15 1.25 10.13 -3.30
N GLU A 16 1.87 10.36 -4.46
CA GLU A 16 1.93 11.68 -5.11
C GLU A 16 0.52 12.20 -5.45
N GLN A 17 -0.34 11.37 -6.05
CA GLN A 17 -1.72 11.75 -6.39
C GLN A 17 -2.58 12.05 -5.15
N TRP A 18 -2.31 11.36 -4.04
CA TRP A 18 -3.00 11.59 -2.77
C TRP A 18 -2.36 12.68 -1.91
N ASP A 19 -1.28 13.31 -2.37
CA ASP A 19 -0.50 14.30 -1.61
C ASP A 19 -0.15 13.75 -0.21
N THR A 20 0.47 12.57 -0.19
CA THR A 20 0.87 11.87 1.04
C THR A 20 2.21 11.19 0.84
N GLU A 21 2.89 10.91 1.93
CA GLU A 21 4.16 10.19 1.92
C GLU A 21 4.23 9.20 3.08
N ALA A 22 5.16 8.25 3.00
CA ALA A 22 5.45 7.37 4.11
C ALA A 22 6.02 8.18 5.29
N VAL A 23 5.61 7.83 6.51
CA VAL A 23 6.11 8.47 7.72
C VAL A 23 7.60 8.19 7.86
N GLU A 24 8.40 9.25 8.05
CA GLU A 24 9.86 9.15 8.16
C GLU A 24 10.26 8.17 9.27
N GLY A 25 11.21 7.27 8.95
CA GLY A 25 11.72 6.26 9.89
C GLY A 25 10.78 5.09 10.18
N MET A 26 9.52 5.11 9.73
CA MET A 26 8.60 3.98 9.92
C MET A 26 8.76 2.92 8.83
N TRP A 27 8.82 3.35 7.57
CA TRP A 27 8.99 2.46 6.42
C TRP A 27 9.40 3.30 5.20
N ASN A 28 10.68 3.58 5.01
CA ASN A 28 11.14 4.42 3.88
C ASN A 28 12.67 4.45 3.80
N ILE A 29 13.41 4.66 2.70
CA ILE A 29 13.10 5.04 1.30
C ILE A 29 14.25 4.61 0.34
N SER A 30 15.37 4.08 0.84
CA SER A 30 16.63 4.05 0.09
C SER A 30 16.70 2.99 -1.01
N GLY A 31 15.56 2.37 -1.36
CA GLY A 31 15.40 1.57 -2.58
C GLY A 31 14.34 0.46 -2.50
N GLU A 32 13.90 0.07 -1.30
CA GLU A 32 13.01 -1.08 -1.10
C GLU A 32 11.90 -0.81 -0.07
N LEU A 33 10.64 -0.81 -0.54
CA LEU A 33 9.45 -0.50 0.29
C LEU A 33 9.14 -1.58 1.34
N CYS A 34 9.53 -2.83 1.10
CA CYS A 34 9.28 -3.95 2.00
C CYS A 34 10.42 -4.12 3.00
N SER A 35 10.57 -3.13 3.88
CA SER A 35 11.57 -3.09 4.93
C SER A 35 11.00 -2.47 6.22
N GLY A 36 11.69 -2.66 7.34
CA GLY A 36 11.27 -2.14 8.64
C GLY A 36 9.86 -2.61 9.01
N ARG A 37 8.98 -1.66 9.34
CA ARG A 37 7.61 -1.98 9.75
C ARG A 37 6.77 -2.65 8.67
N ALA A 38 7.14 -2.53 7.40
CA ALA A 38 6.41 -3.19 6.32
C ALA A 38 6.52 -4.73 6.36
N ILE A 39 7.54 -5.28 7.01
CA ILE A 39 7.79 -6.74 7.07
C ILE A 39 7.81 -7.31 8.49
N ASP A 40 7.64 -6.48 9.52
CA ASP A 40 7.54 -6.97 10.90
C ASP A 40 6.17 -7.60 11.21
N ASP A 41 6.06 -8.24 12.37
CA ASP A 41 4.86 -8.95 12.81
C ASP A 41 3.73 -8.04 13.32
N SER A 42 3.93 -6.72 13.37
CA SER A 42 2.89 -5.79 13.84
C SER A 42 1.71 -5.74 12.86
N ALA A 43 0.51 -5.42 13.34
CA ALA A 43 -0.60 -5.15 12.43
C ALA A 43 -0.38 -3.83 11.68
N VAL A 44 -0.89 -3.71 10.45
CA VAL A 44 -0.71 -2.52 9.58
C VAL A 44 -1.26 -1.24 10.24
N ASP A 45 -2.26 -1.38 11.09
CA ASP A 45 -3.02 -0.33 11.78
C ASP A 45 -2.72 -0.27 13.30
N SER A 46 -1.72 -1.02 13.78
CA SER A 46 -1.39 -1.09 15.22
C SER A 46 -0.76 0.18 15.79
N ASP A 47 -0.21 1.05 14.95
CA ASP A 47 0.44 2.29 15.35
C ASP A 47 -0.24 3.49 14.68
N PRO A 48 -0.97 4.33 15.43
CA PRO A 48 -1.67 5.48 14.87
C PRO A 48 -0.72 6.53 14.27
N ASN A 49 0.56 6.54 14.65
CA ASN A 49 1.57 7.44 14.09
C ASN A 49 2.15 6.92 12.77
N ASN A 50 1.89 5.66 12.39
CA ASN A 50 2.33 5.06 11.15
C ASN A 50 1.18 5.01 10.14
N ASN A 51 0.81 6.18 9.61
CA ASN A 51 -0.29 6.34 8.66
C ASN A 51 0.05 7.46 7.66
N PRO A 52 0.21 7.16 6.35
CA PRO A 52 -0.11 5.89 5.71
C PRO A 52 0.90 4.78 6.03
N SER A 53 0.51 3.52 5.83
CA SER A 53 1.36 2.35 6.03
C SER A 53 1.06 1.20 5.07
N ILE A 54 2.03 0.30 4.93
CA ILE A 54 1.90 -0.92 4.14
C ILE A 54 2.35 -2.16 4.94
N LYS A 55 1.93 -3.33 4.48
CA LYS A 55 2.59 -4.60 4.80
C LYS A 55 2.96 -5.35 3.53
N CYS A 56 4.04 -6.09 3.63
CA CYS A 56 4.53 -6.96 2.58
C CYS A 56 4.58 -8.41 3.04
N ASP A 57 4.30 -9.30 2.10
CA ASP A 57 4.66 -10.71 2.20
C ASP A 57 5.87 -10.96 1.29
N CYS A 58 6.96 -11.43 1.89
CA CYS A 58 8.21 -11.71 1.22
C CYS A 58 8.55 -13.20 1.21
N SER A 59 7.55 -14.07 1.36
CA SER A 59 7.74 -15.52 1.28
C SER A 59 7.83 -16.05 -0.16
N TYR A 60 7.52 -15.21 -1.15
CA TYR A 60 7.49 -15.56 -2.56
C TYR A 60 8.89 -15.84 -3.14
N ASP A 61 8.93 -16.72 -4.15
CA ASP A 61 10.14 -17.07 -4.90
C ASP A 61 11.33 -17.42 -3.99
N ASN A 62 11.13 -18.33 -3.04
CA ASN A 62 12.14 -18.70 -2.03
C ASN A 62 12.67 -17.50 -1.23
N ALA A 63 11.76 -16.64 -0.77
CA ALA A 63 12.06 -15.41 -0.03
C ALA A 63 12.92 -14.39 -0.79
N THR A 64 12.83 -14.37 -2.12
CA THR A 64 13.53 -13.38 -2.94
C THR A 64 12.62 -12.28 -3.47
N THR A 65 11.31 -12.50 -3.50
CA THR A 65 10.33 -11.53 -3.99
C THR A 65 9.41 -11.08 -2.85
N CYS A 66 9.14 -9.78 -2.78
CA CYS A 66 8.11 -9.24 -1.91
C CYS A 66 6.92 -8.69 -2.70
N HIS A 67 5.74 -8.82 -2.13
CA HIS A 67 4.51 -8.19 -2.60
C HIS A 67 3.83 -7.42 -1.49
N ILE A 68 3.28 -6.24 -1.82
CA ILE A 68 2.45 -5.47 -0.89
C ILE A 68 1.12 -6.20 -0.75
N THR A 69 0.81 -6.59 0.49
CA THR A 69 -0.42 -7.31 0.84
C THR A 69 -1.41 -6.45 1.60
N LYS A 70 -0.95 -5.39 2.27
CA LYS A 70 -1.84 -4.47 2.97
C LYS A 70 -1.50 -3.03 2.64
N LEU A 71 -2.51 -2.21 2.39
CA LEU A 71 -2.40 -0.76 2.24
C LEU A 71 -3.38 -0.07 3.17
N TYR A 72 -2.86 0.80 4.02
CA TYR A 72 -3.61 1.56 5.02
C TYR A 72 -3.39 3.05 4.82
N VAL A 73 -4.47 3.74 4.44
CA VAL A 73 -4.52 5.20 4.28
C VAL A 73 -5.84 5.65 4.89
N TYR A 74 -5.88 5.79 6.21
CA TYR A 74 -7.11 5.99 6.95
C TYR A 74 -7.21 7.41 7.53
N ALA A 75 -8.35 8.07 7.40
CA ALA A 75 -8.60 9.36 8.06
C ALA A 75 -7.53 10.45 7.80
N LEU A 76 -6.93 10.48 6.60
CA LEU A 76 -5.91 11.47 6.23
C LEU A 76 -6.47 12.62 5.39
N ASN A 77 -7.79 12.77 5.34
CA ASN A 77 -8.50 13.78 4.54
C ASN A 77 -8.14 13.75 3.05
N LYS A 78 -7.73 12.58 2.51
CA LYS A 78 -7.32 12.44 1.11
C LYS A 78 -8.52 12.64 0.20
N ARG A 79 -8.29 13.26 -0.96
CA ARG A 79 -9.32 13.73 -1.90
C ARG A 79 -9.03 13.19 -3.30
N GLY A 80 -9.96 13.45 -4.23
CA GLY A 80 -9.83 13.01 -5.62
C GLY A 80 -10.46 11.64 -5.84
N VAL A 81 -9.94 10.89 -6.81
CA VAL A 81 -10.41 9.53 -7.17
C VAL A 81 -9.44 8.47 -6.65
N ILE A 82 -9.86 7.20 -6.65
CA ILE A 82 -8.96 6.06 -6.43
C ILE A 82 -8.21 5.79 -7.75
N PRO A 83 -6.87 5.93 -7.81
CA PRO A 83 -6.12 5.87 -9.06
C PRO A 83 -5.94 4.45 -9.60
N GLU A 84 -5.76 4.31 -10.91
CA GLU A 84 -5.57 3.02 -11.59
C GLU A 84 -4.27 2.31 -11.17
N GLU A 85 -3.28 3.05 -10.69
CA GLU A 85 -2.03 2.48 -10.16
C GLU A 85 -2.25 1.50 -9.00
N LEU A 86 -3.39 1.60 -8.30
CA LEU A 86 -3.77 0.62 -7.27
C LEU A 86 -3.94 -0.79 -7.87
N ALA A 87 -4.30 -0.91 -9.14
CA ALA A 87 -4.40 -2.19 -9.85
C ALA A 87 -3.05 -2.92 -9.99
N ALA A 88 -1.93 -2.23 -9.81
CA ALA A 88 -0.61 -2.86 -9.78
C ALA A 88 -0.40 -3.71 -8.52
N LEU A 89 -1.11 -3.43 -7.43
CA LEU A 89 -0.97 -4.11 -6.14
C LEU A 89 -1.84 -5.38 -6.08
N LYS A 90 -1.60 -6.32 -7.01
CA LYS A 90 -2.45 -7.51 -7.24
C LYS A 90 -2.56 -8.47 -6.05
N TYR A 91 -1.61 -8.41 -5.12
CA TYR A 91 -1.56 -9.26 -3.93
C TYR A 91 -2.17 -8.59 -2.69
N LEU A 92 -2.83 -7.44 -2.85
CA LEU A 92 -3.54 -6.81 -1.74
C LEU A 92 -4.61 -7.75 -1.21
N THR A 93 -4.46 -8.12 0.07
CA THR A 93 -5.47 -8.81 0.86
C THR A 93 -6.26 -7.86 1.73
N TYR A 94 -5.70 -6.67 2.02
CA TYR A 94 -6.33 -5.66 2.85
C TYR A 94 -6.14 -4.25 2.27
N LEU A 95 -7.24 -3.53 2.07
CA LEU A 95 -7.24 -2.15 1.60
C LEU A 95 -8.13 -1.30 2.51
N LYS A 96 -7.54 -0.34 3.21
CA LYS A 96 -8.27 0.59 4.08
C LYS A 96 -8.10 2.02 3.62
N LEU A 97 -9.19 2.57 3.08
CA LEU A 97 -9.28 3.94 2.54
C LEU A 97 -10.43 4.76 3.15
N ASP A 98 -11.17 4.20 4.13
CA ASP A 98 -12.30 4.87 4.76
C ASP A 98 -11.87 6.08 5.60
N GLN A 99 -12.85 6.92 5.94
CA GLN A 99 -12.65 8.23 6.60
C GLN A 99 -11.80 9.22 5.78
N ASN A 100 -11.68 9.01 4.46
CA ASN A 100 -11.19 10.02 3.52
C ASN A 100 -12.34 10.65 2.73
N TYR A 101 -12.01 11.60 1.86
CA TYR A 101 -12.93 12.31 0.98
C TYR A 101 -12.73 11.93 -0.48
N PHE A 102 -12.49 10.64 -0.76
CA PHE A 102 -12.47 10.14 -2.13
C PHE A 102 -13.85 10.29 -2.78
N THR A 103 -13.84 10.62 -4.06
CA THR A 103 -15.01 10.94 -4.88
C THR A 103 -14.92 10.20 -6.22
N GLY A 104 -15.97 10.28 -7.02
CA GLY A 104 -16.07 9.54 -8.28
C GLY A 104 -16.57 8.10 -8.08
N PRO A 105 -16.67 7.33 -9.18
CA PRO A 105 -17.13 5.96 -9.11
C PRO A 105 -16.08 5.06 -8.43
N LEU A 106 -16.53 3.97 -7.81
CA LEU A 106 -15.64 2.86 -7.46
C LEU A 106 -15.01 2.33 -8.77
N PRO A 107 -13.68 2.33 -8.92
CA PRO A 107 -13.07 1.90 -10.17
C PRO A 107 -13.32 0.43 -10.46
N SER A 108 -13.59 0.09 -11.73
CA SER A 108 -13.88 -1.29 -12.14
C SER A 108 -12.71 -2.24 -11.93
N PHE A 109 -11.46 -1.74 -11.94
CA PHE A 109 -10.28 -2.56 -11.69
C PHE A 109 -10.25 -3.14 -10.28
N ILE A 110 -11.05 -2.64 -9.32
CA ILE A 110 -11.15 -3.22 -7.98
C ILE A 110 -11.57 -4.69 -8.07
N GLY A 111 -12.38 -5.07 -9.08
CA GLY A 111 -12.73 -6.46 -9.34
C GLY A 111 -11.56 -7.36 -9.78
N ASN A 112 -10.43 -6.78 -10.20
CA ASN A 112 -9.21 -7.51 -10.55
C ASN A 112 -8.26 -7.72 -9.37
N LEU A 113 -8.55 -7.13 -8.21
CA LEU A 113 -7.79 -7.36 -6.97
C LEU A 113 -8.34 -8.60 -6.27
N THR A 114 -8.11 -9.77 -6.87
CA THR A 114 -8.75 -11.03 -6.49
C THR A 114 -8.36 -11.57 -5.12
N GLU A 115 -7.25 -11.09 -4.57
CA GLU A 115 -6.77 -11.46 -3.24
C GLU A 115 -7.42 -10.62 -2.12
N LEU A 116 -8.15 -9.55 -2.44
CA LEU A 116 -8.79 -8.70 -1.43
C LEU A 116 -9.83 -9.49 -0.65
N THR A 117 -9.71 -9.48 0.67
CA THR A 117 -10.65 -10.09 1.59
C THR A 117 -11.33 -9.03 2.46
N LEU A 118 -12.47 -9.42 3.05
CA LEU A 118 -13.19 -8.62 4.05
C LEU A 118 -12.48 -8.62 5.40
#